data_AF-A0A1B1S2G6-F1
#
_entry.id   AF-A0A1B1S2G6-F1
#
_cell.length_a   1.000
_cell.length_b   1.000
_cell.length_c   1.000
_cell.angle_alpha   90.00
_cell.angle_beta   90.00
_cell.angle_gamma   90.00
#
_symmetry.space_group_name_H-M   'P 1'
#
loop_
_entity.id
_entity.type
_entity.pdbx_description
1 polymer ?
#
loop_
_entity_poly.entity_id
_entity_poly.type
_entity_poly.pdbx_seq_one_letter_code
_entity_poly.pdbx_strand_id
1 'polypeptide(L)'
;MYMKFLILFFALVLIPVSVQAHTGLLSSTPIEGENFKTLNNVELVFDSDIQEGSTMSVEGENDSFEFKSIEIQENRLVGTFNKTLPSGSYQILWTIIGEDEHPIEGEIPIGISNETSERPSGVNKSTSSQNDEQTPNKSKAATSKGENTQTENGSNSSILIVMALAAVLTIYGIYRLLLKKK
;
A
#
# COMPACT_ATOMS: atom_id res chain seq x y z
N MET A 1 27.28 21.29 32.37
CA MET A 1 25.83 21.37 32.14
C MET A 1 25.49 21.17 30.66
N TYR A 2 26.14 21.91 29.74
CA TYR A 2 25.95 21.80 28.27
C TYR A 2 26.14 20.40 27.66
N MET A 3 27.09 19.60 28.19
CA MET A 3 27.35 18.24 27.69
C MET A 3 26.13 17.30 27.80
N LYS A 4 25.32 17.46 28.85
CA LYS A 4 24.11 16.65 29.09
C LYS A 4 22.99 17.06 28.13
N PHE A 5 22.88 18.35 27.84
CA PHE A 5 21.95 18.87 26.84
C PHE A 5 22.33 18.43 25.42
N LEU A 6 23.63 18.36 25.11
CA LEU A 6 24.10 17.88 23.82
C LEU A 6 23.81 16.39 23.61
N ILE A 7 24.04 15.57 24.64
CA ILE A 7 23.71 14.13 24.61
C ILE A 7 22.20 13.92 24.48
N LEU A 8 21.39 14.69 25.23
CA LEU A 8 19.94 14.62 25.16
C LEU A 8 19.40 15.06 23.78
N PHE A 9 19.96 16.13 23.21
CA PHE A 9 19.63 16.59 21.86
C PHE A 9 19.98 15.54 20.81
N PHE A 10 21.18 14.95 20.89
CA PHE A 10 21.60 13.89 19.97
C PHE A 10 20.74 12.63 20.11
N ALA A 11 20.37 12.26 21.33
CA ALA A 11 19.46 11.14 21.59
C ALA A 11 18.05 11.38 21.03
N LEU A 12 17.57 12.62 21.01
CA LEU A 12 16.26 12.98 20.45
C LEU A 12 16.23 12.93 18.91
N VAL A 13 17.34 13.27 18.25
CA VAL A 13 17.48 13.21 16.78
C VAL A 13 17.62 11.77 16.27
N LEU A 14 18.12 10.85 17.10
CA LEU A 14 18.29 9.44 16.76
C LEU A 14 16.98 8.63 16.77
N ILE A 15 15.86 9.22 17.18
CA ILE A 15 14.56 8.54 17.17
C ILE A 15 14.04 8.56 15.73
N PRO A 16 13.89 7.41 15.06
CA PRO A 16 13.29 7.38 13.74
C PRO A 16 11.84 7.84 13.84
N VAL A 17 11.50 8.90 13.10
CA VAL A 17 10.12 9.31 12.88
C VAL A 17 9.62 8.64 11.61
N SER A 18 8.57 7.83 11.72
CA SER A 18 7.86 7.30 10.55
C SER A 18 6.86 8.36 10.09
N VAL A 19 7.06 8.89 8.89
CA VAL A 19 6.08 9.72 8.18
C VAL A 19 5.56 8.88 7.02
N GLN A 20 4.27 8.59 7.01
CA GLN A 20 3.62 7.89 5.91
C GLN A 20 3.09 8.95 4.95
N ALA A 21 3.72 9.07 3.78
CA ALA A 21 3.35 10.05 2.75
C ALA A 21 2.30 9.51 1.78
N HIS A 22 2.12 8.18 1.73
CA HIS A 22 1.19 7.55 0.80
C HIS A 22 -0.23 7.55 1.35
N THR A 23 -1.12 8.16 0.56
CA THR A 23 -2.56 8.17 0.74
C THR A 23 -3.15 6.78 0.56
N GLY A 24 -3.86 6.26 1.56
CA GLY A 24 -4.61 5.01 1.48
C GLY A 24 -6.10 5.22 1.23
N LEU A 25 -6.80 4.20 0.74
CA LEU A 25 -8.27 4.18 0.66
C LEU A 25 -8.84 3.83 2.04
N LEU A 26 -9.62 4.74 2.63
CA LEU A 26 -10.31 4.55 3.92
C LEU A 26 -11.62 3.79 3.77
N SER A 27 -12.42 4.17 2.77
CA SER A 27 -13.73 3.56 2.54
C SER A 27 -14.21 3.81 1.12
N SER A 28 -15.06 2.91 0.63
CA SER A 28 -15.76 3.05 -0.64
C SER A 28 -17.26 2.89 -0.47
N THR A 29 -18.02 3.57 -1.32
CA THR A 29 -19.44 3.30 -1.57
C THR A 29 -19.59 3.19 -3.09
N PRO A 30 -19.96 2.01 -3.64
CA PRO A 30 -20.25 0.74 -2.98
C PRO A 30 -19.06 0.15 -2.21
N ILE A 31 -19.34 -0.73 -1.24
CA ILE A 31 -18.27 -1.50 -0.57
C ILE A 31 -17.77 -2.61 -1.50
N GLU A 32 -16.55 -3.08 -1.26
CA GLU A 32 -15.98 -4.19 -2.01
C GLU A 32 -16.87 -5.45 -1.96
N GLY A 33 -17.12 -6.02 -3.14
CA GLY A 33 -17.95 -7.22 -3.34
C GLY A 33 -19.46 -6.99 -3.22
N GLU A 34 -19.90 -5.75 -3.02
CA GLU A 34 -21.33 -5.43 -2.90
C GLU A 34 -22.07 -5.68 -4.21
N ASN A 35 -23.28 -6.23 -4.07
CA ASN A 35 -24.18 -6.48 -5.20
C ASN A 35 -25.42 -5.58 -5.08
N PHE A 36 -25.72 -4.85 -6.13
CA PHE A 36 -26.82 -3.88 -6.13
C PHE A 36 -27.51 -3.81 -7.48
N LYS A 37 -28.71 -3.22 -7.50
CA LYS A 37 -29.57 -3.19 -8.67
C LYS A 37 -29.15 -2.14 -9.71
N THR A 38 -28.67 -0.98 -9.24
CA THR A 38 -28.29 0.14 -10.09
C THR A 38 -27.15 0.93 -9.44
N LEU A 39 -26.11 1.29 -10.22
CA LEU A 39 -25.05 2.19 -9.78
C LEU A 39 -25.45 3.62 -10.12
N ASN A 40 -25.65 4.47 -9.11
CA ASN A 40 -25.96 5.88 -9.34
C ASN A 40 -24.76 6.79 -9.02
N ASN A 41 -24.02 6.45 -7.97
CA ASN A 41 -22.86 7.19 -7.52
C ASN A 41 -21.80 6.23 -6.98
N VAL A 42 -20.55 6.65 -7.11
CA VAL A 42 -19.41 6.05 -6.43
C VAL A 42 -18.77 7.14 -5.60
N GLU A 43 -18.43 6.82 -4.36
CA GLU A 43 -17.70 7.70 -3.45
C GLU A 43 -16.54 6.93 -2.84
N LEU A 44 -15.33 7.44 -3.04
CA LEU A 44 -14.11 6.92 -2.45
C LEU A 44 -13.56 7.95 -1.46
N VAL A 45 -13.22 7.52 -0.26
CA VAL A 45 -12.65 8.36 0.79
C VAL A 45 -11.25 7.89 1.10
N PHE A 46 -10.31 8.83 1.19
CA PHE A 46 -8.89 8.58 1.34
C PHE A 46 -8.33 9.11 2.66
N ASP A 47 -7.17 8.60 3.08
CA ASP A 47 -6.50 8.97 4.33
C ASP A 47 -6.01 10.43 4.38
N SER A 48 -5.79 11.05 3.21
CA SER A 48 -5.35 12.42 3.05
C SER A 48 -6.05 13.08 1.86
N ASP A 49 -5.89 14.39 1.74
CA ASP A 49 -6.38 15.14 0.59
C ASP A 49 -5.79 14.60 -0.72
N ILE A 50 -6.60 14.66 -1.77
CA ILE A 50 -6.22 14.23 -3.13
C ILE A 50 -6.26 15.44 -4.07
N GLN A 51 -5.41 15.39 -5.09
CA GLN A 51 -5.21 16.51 -6.01
C GLN A 51 -6.04 16.36 -7.28
N GLU A 52 -6.25 17.50 -7.95
CA GLU A 52 -6.79 17.58 -9.30
C GLU A 52 -6.04 16.66 -10.27
N GLY A 53 -6.78 16.05 -11.20
CA GLY A 53 -6.25 15.01 -12.10
C GLY A 53 -6.47 13.58 -11.60
N SER A 54 -6.94 13.41 -10.36
CA SER A 54 -7.47 12.13 -9.88
C SER A 54 -8.70 11.71 -10.69
N THR A 55 -8.80 10.42 -11.03
CA THR A 55 -9.82 9.89 -11.94
C THR A 55 -10.28 8.50 -11.51
N MET A 56 -11.40 8.06 -12.08
CA MET A 56 -11.90 6.70 -11.95
C MET A 56 -12.82 6.30 -13.11
N SER A 57 -12.94 4.99 -13.33
CA SER A 57 -13.80 4.37 -14.34
C SER A 57 -14.42 3.09 -13.78
N VAL A 58 -15.40 2.53 -14.49
CA VAL A 58 -15.94 1.21 -14.19
C VAL A 58 -15.70 0.29 -15.37
N GLU A 59 -15.04 -0.84 -15.13
CA GLU A 59 -14.72 -1.84 -16.16
C GLU A 59 -15.44 -3.15 -15.88
N GLY A 60 -16.10 -3.68 -16.91
CA GLY A 60 -16.60 -5.07 -16.96
C GLY A 60 -15.71 -5.91 -17.87
N GLU A 61 -16.09 -7.18 -18.07
CA GLU A 61 -15.28 -8.13 -18.86
C GLU A 61 -15.03 -7.67 -20.31
N ASN A 62 -15.99 -6.99 -20.93
CA ASN A 62 -15.92 -6.57 -22.34
C ASN A 62 -16.21 -5.07 -22.56
N ASP A 63 -16.59 -4.35 -21.52
CA ASP A 63 -17.14 -3.00 -21.62
C ASP A 63 -16.49 -2.09 -20.57
N SER A 64 -16.27 -0.82 -20.92
CA SER A 64 -15.80 0.22 -20.00
C SER A 64 -16.81 1.36 -19.95
N PHE A 65 -17.05 1.87 -18.75
CA PHE A 65 -18.07 2.87 -18.46
C PHE A 65 -17.44 4.06 -17.74
N GLU A 66 -17.52 5.22 -18.38
CA GLU A 66 -17.11 6.49 -17.79
C GLU A 66 -18.23 7.10 -16.94
N PHE A 67 -17.83 7.82 -15.89
CA PHE A 67 -18.72 8.65 -15.10
C PHE A 67 -19.17 9.88 -15.89
N LYS A 68 -20.38 10.37 -15.61
CA LYS A 68 -20.86 11.64 -16.17
C LYS A 68 -20.05 12.83 -15.64
N SER A 69 -19.72 12.77 -14.35
CA SER A 69 -18.90 13.76 -13.67
C SER A 69 -18.09 13.06 -12.58
N ILE A 70 -16.88 13.57 -12.38
CA ILE A 70 -16.00 13.23 -11.26
C ILE A 70 -15.71 14.55 -10.55
N GLU A 71 -15.90 14.55 -9.24
CA GLU A 71 -15.70 15.69 -8.36
C GLU A 71 -14.72 15.29 -7.25
N ILE A 72 -13.77 16.18 -6.98
CA ILE A 72 -12.81 16.03 -5.90
C ILE A 72 -13.23 16.98 -4.77
N GLN A 73 -13.35 16.44 -3.57
CA GLN A 73 -13.75 17.19 -2.37
C GLN A 73 -12.79 16.82 -1.23
N GLU A 74 -11.70 17.59 -1.09
CA GLU A 74 -10.62 17.31 -0.12
C GLU A 74 -10.05 15.90 -0.32
N ASN A 75 -10.35 14.97 0.58
CA ASN A 75 -9.94 13.57 0.55
C ASN A 75 -10.97 12.63 -0.10
N ARG A 76 -11.93 13.16 -0.85
CA ARG A 76 -13.01 12.37 -1.48
C ARG A 76 -12.98 12.48 -3.00
N LEU A 77 -13.15 11.33 -3.65
CA LEU A 77 -13.41 11.22 -5.09
C LEU A 77 -14.84 10.74 -5.30
N VAL A 78 -15.69 11.62 -5.87
CA VAL A 78 -17.12 11.36 -6.05
C VAL A 78 -17.43 11.33 -7.54
N GLY A 79 -18.03 10.24 -8.01
CA GLY A 79 -18.46 10.09 -9.39
C GLY A 79 -19.93 9.81 -9.49
N THR A 80 -20.57 10.45 -10.47
CA THR A 80 -21.99 10.25 -10.74
C THR A 80 -22.20 9.51 -12.05
N PHE A 81 -22.99 8.44 -12.01
CA PHE A 81 -23.47 7.75 -13.19
C PHE A 81 -24.83 8.30 -13.63
N ASN A 82 -25.04 8.36 -14.95
CA ASN A 82 -26.34 8.68 -15.55
C ASN A 82 -26.85 7.57 -16.48
N LYS A 83 -26.12 6.45 -16.56
CA LYS A 83 -26.44 5.28 -17.37
C LYS A 83 -26.66 4.10 -16.43
N THR A 84 -27.63 3.26 -16.75
CA THR A 84 -27.80 1.98 -16.08
C THR A 84 -26.81 0.99 -16.64
N LEU A 85 -26.01 0.38 -15.78
CA LEU A 85 -25.11 -0.70 -16.15
C LEU A 85 -25.93 -2.00 -16.30
N PRO A 86 -25.63 -2.84 -17.31
CA PRO A 86 -26.19 -4.20 -17.38
C PRO A 86 -25.88 -5.01 -16.12
N SER A 87 -26.61 -6.12 -15.92
CA SER A 87 -26.24 -7.07 -14.88
C SER A 87 -24.92 -7.76 -15.22
N GLY A 88 -24.01 -7.85 -14.26
CA GLY A 88 -22.67 -8.36 -14.47
C GLY A 88 -21.73 -8.05 -13.31
N SER A 89 -20.50 -8.57 -13.41
CA SER A 89 -19.41 -8.25 -12.49
C SER A 89 -18.59 -7.11 -13.07
N TYR A 90 -18.23 -6.16 -12.21
CA TYR A 90 -17.48 -4.97 -12.59
C TYR A 90 -16.39 -4.65 -11.57
N GLN A 91 -15.46 -3.80 -11.97
CA GLN A 91 -14.41 -3.24 -11.12
C GLN A 91 -14.43 -1.72 -11.25
N ILE A 92 -14.48 -1.02 -10.12
CA ILE A 92 -14.21 0.42 -10.10
C ILE A 92 -12.70 0.57 -10.08
N LEU A 93 -12.12 1.07 -11.15
CA LEU A 93 -10.71 1.41 -11.23
C LEU A 93 -10.53 2.87 -10.88
N TRP A 94 -9.59 3.20 -10.01
CA TRP A 94 -9.31 4.58 -9.63
C TRP A 94 -7.81 4.84 -9.64
N THR A 95 -7.47 6.08 -9.98
CA THR A 95 -6.13 6.64 -9.89
C THR A 95 -6.24 7.98 -9.17
N ILE A 96 -5.58 8.12 -8.03
CA ILE A 96 -5.53 9.38 -7.29
C ILE A 96 -4.12 9.93 -7.27
N ILE A 97 -4.00 11.24 -7.10
CA ILE A 97 -2.72 11.92 -6.84
C ILE A 97 -2.77 12.41 -5.40
N GLY A 98 -1.93 11.83 -4.54
CA GLY A 98 -1.84 12.23 -3.13
C GLY A 98 -1.12 13.57 -2.94
N GLU A 99 -1.03 14.05 -1.71
CA GLU A 99 -0.25 15.25 -1.36
C GLU A 99 1.25 15.12 -1.71
N ASP A 100 1.75 13.89 -1.79
CA ASP A 100 3.13 13.56 -2.17
C ASP A 100 3.38 13.60 -3.69
N GLU A 101 2.39 14.03 -4.49
CA GLU A 101 2.43 14.14 -5.95
C GLU A 101 2.69 12.81 -6.70
N HIS A 102 2.51 11.66 -6.04
CA HIS A 102 2.61 10.35 -6.69
C HIS A 102 1.22 9.80 -7.06
N PRO A 103 1.03 9.32 -8.30
CA PRO A 103 -0.17 8.57 -8.65
C PRO A 103 -0.25 7.25 -7.88
N ILE A 104 -1.41 6.98 -7.30
CA ILE A 104 -1.74 5.73 -6.62
C ILE A 104 -2.97 5.15 -7.30
N GLU A 105 -2.90 3.86 -7.62
CA GLU A 105 -3.97 3.13 -8.30
C GLU A 105 -4.61 2.12 -7.35
N GLY A 106 -5.87 1.79 -7.62
CA GLY A 106 -6.53 0.67 -6.99
C GLY A 106 -7.83 0.28 -7.69
N GLU A 107 -8.40 -0.82 -7.20
CA GLU A 107 -9.58 -1.44 -7.78
C GLU A 107 -10.56 -1.87 -6.68
N ILE A 108 -11.86 -1.79 -6.98
CA ILE A 108 -12.93 -2.24 -6.08
C ILE A 108 -13.89 -3.11 -6.89
N PRO A 109 -13.89 -4.45 -6.70
CA PRO A 109 -14.86 -5.32 -7.34
C PRO A 109 -16.27 -5.06 -6.82
N ILE A 110 -17.25 -5.03 -7.73
CA ILE A 110 -18.67 -4.81 -7.48
C ILE A 110 -19.53 -5.69 -8.40
N GLY A 111 -20.79 -5.94 -8.01
CA GLY A 111 -21.75 -6.68 -8.83
C GLY A 111 -23.04 -5.91 -9.09
N ILE A 112 -23.54 -5.99 -10.33
CA ILE A 112 -24.86 -5.51 -10.71
C ILE A 112 -25.80 -6.70 -10.90
N SER A 113 -26.83 -6.80 -10.07
CA SER A 113 -27.83 -7.86 -10.18
C SER A 113 -29.24 -7.35 -9.85
N ASN A 114 -30.24 -7.94 -10.50
CA ASN A 114 -31.64 -7.65 -10.18
C ASN A 114 -32.08 -8.22 -8.82
N GLU A 115 -31.29 -9.13 -8.25
CA GLU A 115 -31.45 -9.69 -6.91
C GLU A 115 -30.74 -8.75 -5.92
N THR A 116 -31.48 -8.11 -5.00
CA THR A 116 -30.86 -7.23 -3.99
C THR A 116 -30.14 -8.10 -2.95
N SER A 117 -28.83 -7.93 -2.79
CA SER A 117 -28.10 -8.57 -1.70
C SER A 117 -28.44 -7.85 -0.40
N GLU A 118 -29.16 -8.52 0.50
CA GLU A 118 -29.33 -8.04 1.88
C GLU A 118 -27.96 -8.05 2.57
N ARG A 119 -27.43 -6.85 2.87
CA ARG A 119 -26.21 -6.69 3.68
C ARG A 119 -26.35 -7.51 4.97
N PRO A 120 -25.41 -8.40 5.32
CA PRO A 120 -25.43 -9.01 6.64
C PRO A 120 -25.07 -7.94 7.66
N SER A 121 -26.06 -7.52 8.45
CA SER A 121 -25.79 -6.88 9.74
C SER A 121 -25.03 -7.87 10.60
N GLY A 122 -23.81 -7.50 11.01
CA GLY A 122 -22.81 -8.44 11.50
C GLY A 122 -23.18 -9.23 12.75
N VAL A 123 -22.70 -10.48 12.83
CA VAL A 123 -22.44 -11.24 14.07
C VAL A 123 -21.34 -12.29 13.81
N ASN A 124 -20.17 -12.08 14.43
CA ASN A 124 -19.37 -13.03 15.22
C ASN A 124 -19.02 -14.46 14.68
N LYS A 125 -17.74 -14.62 14.28
CA LYS A 125 -16.77 -15.65 14.71
C LYS A 125 -17.27 -17.09 15.00
N SER A 126 -16.89 -18.05 14.13
CA SER A 126 -16.07 -19.22 14.51
C SER A 126 -15.69 -20.14 13.35
N THR A 127 -14.41 -20.48 13.35
CA THR A 127 -13.65 -21.44 12.55
C THR A 127 -14.23 -22.86 12.55
N SER A 128 -14.20 -23.54 11.39
CA SER A 128 -13.88 -24.96 11.31
C SER A 128 -13.32 -25.32 9.94
N SER A 129 -12.04 -25.68 9.93
CA SER A 129 -11.34 -26.31 8.81
C SER A 129 -11.82 -27.73 8.58
N GLN A 130 -11.93 -28.15 7.32
CA GLN A 130 -11.79 -29.56 6.99
C GLN A 130 -11.10 -29.72 5.64
N ASN A 131 -10.00 -30.47 5.72
CA ASN A 131 -9.05 -30.87 4.70
C ASN A 131 -9.49 -32.22 4.16
N ASP A 132 -9.40 -32.46 2.85
CA ASP A 132 -9.26 -33.81 2.32
C ASP A 132 -8.47 -33.80 1.00
N GLU A 133 -7.49 -34.69 0.97
CA GLU A 133 -6.49 -34.95 -0.07
C GLU A 133 -7.09 -35.59 -1.33
N GLN A 134 -6.45 -35.34 -2.48
CA GLN A 134 -6.00 -36.44 -3.37
C GLN A 134 -5.07 -35.97 -4.50
N THR A 135 -3.83 -36.46 -4.45
CA THR A 135 -2.93 -36.72 -5.60
C THR A 135 -3.02 -38.24 -5.92
N PRO A 136 -2.58 -38.81 -7.08
CA PRO A 136 -1.24 -38.58 -7.67
C PRO A 136 -1.00 -38.84 -9.18
N ASN A 137 0.27 -38.63 -9.57
CA ASN A 137 1.05 -39.21 -10.68
C ASN A 137 0.94 -38.53 -12.07
N LYS A 138 1.99 -38.35 -12.90
CA LYS A 138 3.39 -38.81 -12.92
C LYS A 138 4.16 -38.10 -14.07
N SER A 139 5.51 -38.14 -13.99
CA SER A 139 6.51 -38.11 -15.10
C SER A 139 6.95 -36.71 -15.59
N LYS A 140 8.24 -36.39 -15.84
CA LYS A 140 9.52 -37.11 -15.80
C LYS A 140 10.69 -36.11 -15.81
N ALA A 141 11.79 -36.54 -15.20
CA ALA A 141 13.14 -35.97 -15.03
C ALA A 141 13.75 -35.04 -16.11
N ALA A 142 14.54 -34.07 -15.63
CA ALA A 142 15.89 -33.81 -16.13
C ALA A 142 16.78 -33.14 -15.06
N THR A 143 17.97 -33.71 -14.87
CA THR A 143 19.06 -33.25 -14.00
C THR A 143 19.76 -32.01 -14.57
N SER A 144 20.09 -31.04 -13.72
CA SER A 144 21.31 -30.22 -13.89
C SER A 144 21.82 -29.77 -12.51
N LYS A 145 23.04 -30.20 -12.19
CA LYS A 145 23.86 -29.73 -11.08
C LYS A 145 24.70 -28.58 -11.63
N GLY A 146 24.54 -27.40 -11.05
CA GLY A 146 25.31 -26.20 -11.39
C GLY A 146 25.40 -25.28 -10.19
N GLU A 147 26.47 -25.47 -9.43
CA GLU A 147 27.01 -24.55 -8.44
C GLU A 147 27.43 -23.25 -9.15
N ASN A 148 26.96 -22.09 -8.71
CA ASN A 148 27.71 -20.86 -8.87
C ASN A 148 27.33 -19.83 -7.80
N THR A 149 28.19 -19.73 -6.80
CA THR A 149 28.38 -18.54 -5.98
C THR A 149 28.77 -17.39 -6.90
N GLN A 150 27.88 -16.41 -7.07
CA GLN A 150 28.25 -15.10 -7.63
C GLN A 150 28.03 -14.02 -6.57
N THR A 151 29.13 -13.77 -5.86
CA THR A 151 29.55 -12.42 -5.49
C THR A 151 29.51 -11.53 -6.73
N GLU A 152 28.46 -10.73 -6.85
CA GLU A 152 28.43 -9.56 -7.72
C GLU A 152 28.80 -8.34 -6.86
N ASN A 153 30.02 -7.87 -7.08
CA ASN A 153 30.58 -6.62 -6.58
C ASN A 153 29.79 -5.43 -7.16
N GLY A 154 28.68 -5.06 -6.51
CA GLY A 154 28.09 -3.73 -6.61
C GLY A 154 28.68 -2.84 -5.51
N SER A 155 29.55 -1.90 -5.88
CA SER A 155 30.38 -1.09 -5.01
C SER A 155 29.62 -0.30 -3.91
N ASN A 156 29.43 -0.90 -2.74
CA ASN A 156 29.11 -0.22 -1.47
C ASN A 156 30.39 0.21 -0.72
N SER A 157 31.50 0.37 -1.45
CA SER A 157 32.81 0.75 -0.88
C SER A 157 32.72 2.05 -0.09
N SER A 158 31.93 3.02 -0.56
CA SER A 158 31.64 4.28 0.13
C SER A 158 30.93 4.08 1.47
N ILE A 159 29.96 3.15 1.56
CA ILE A 159 29.25 2.85 2.83
C ILE A 159 30.19 2.21 3.85
N LEU A 160 31.05 1.28 3.43
CA LEU A 160 32.03 0.68 4.35
C LEU A 160 33.07 1.69 4.82
N ILE A 161 33.50 2.60 3.94
CA ILE A 161 34.44 3.68 4.29
C ILE A 161 33.77 4.68 5.27
N VAL A 162 32.51 5.05 5.06
CA VAL A 162 31.77 5.95 5.97
C VAL A 162 31.57 5.29 7.34
N MET A 163 31.22 4.01 7.38
CA MET A 163 31.07 3.25 8.63
C MET A 163 32.40 3.10 9.37
N ALA A 164 33.50 2.85 8.65
CA ALA A 164 34.84 2.78 9.25
C ALA A 164 35.29 4.14 9.81
N LEU A 165 35.05 5.24 9.09
CA LEU A 165 35.36 6.59 9.58
C LEU A 165 34.54 6.95 10.83
N ALA A 166 33.25 6.63 10.85
CA ALA A 166 32.40 6.83 12.02
C ALA A 166 32.88 6.03 13.25
N ALA A 167 33.29 4.76 13.04
CA ALA A 167 33.86 3.93 14.10
C ALA A 167 35.17 4.51 14.66
N VAL A 168 36.05 5.02 13.79
CA VAL A 168 37.32 5.63 14.24
C VAL A 168 37.07 6.93 15.04
N LEU A 169 36.16 7.80 14.58
CA LEU A 169 35.83 9.04 15.28
C LEU A 169 35.19 8.80 16.66
N THR A 170 34.33 7.79 16.76
CA THR A 170 33.71 7.41 18.04
C THR A 170 34.74 6.85 19.02
N ILE A 171 35.62 5.95 18.57
CA ILE A 171 36.72 5.41 19.40
C ILE A 171 37.68 6.53 19.83
N TYR A 172 38.04 7.45 18.93
CA TYR A 172 38.89 8.59 19.24
C TYR A 172 38.23 9.55 20.25
N GLY A 173 36.93 9.80 20.11
CA GLY A 173 36.15 10.59 21.06
C GLY A 173 36.16 9.98 22.47
N ILE A 174 35.95 8.66 22.56
CA ILE A 174 36.01 7.91 23.83
C ILE A 174 37.42 7.96 24.42
N TYR A 175 38.45 7.72 23.61
CA TYR A 175 39.85 7.78 24.04
C TYR A 175 40.23 9.15 24.60
N ARG A 176 39.91 10.25 23.88
CA ARG A 176 40.13 11.62 24.35
C ARG A 176 39.38 11.91 25.65
N LEU A 177 38.18 11.35 25.82
CA LEU A 177 37.37 11.53 27.02
C LEU A 177 37.97 10.80 28.23
N LEU A 178 38.59 9.63 28.02
CA LEU A 178 39.33 8.91 29.06
C LEU A 178 40.66 9.60 29.41
N LEU A 179 41.35 10.19 28.43
CA LEU A 179 42.58 10.94 28.67
C LEU A 179 42.35 12.25 29.43
N LYS A 180 41.20 12.90 29.23
CA LYS A 180 40.86 14.13 29.95
C LYS A 180 40.51 13.91 31.43
N LYS A 181 40.41 12.65 31.86
CA LYS A 181 40.07 12.23 33.22
C LYS A 181 41.32 11.87 34.06
N LYS A 182 42.52 12.10 33.54
CA LYS A 182 43.80 12.04 34.24
C LYS A 182 44.42 13.43 34.27
#